data_AF-A0A7R9LXK8-F1
#
_entry.id   AF-A0A7R9LXK8-F1
#
_cell.length_a   1.000
_cell.length_b   1.000
_cell.length_c   1.000
_cell.angle_alpha   90.00
_cell.angle_beta   90.00
_cell.angle_gamma   90.00
#
_symmetry.space_group_name_H-M   'P 1'
#
loop_
_entity.id
_entity.type
_entity.pdbx_description
1 polymer ?
#
loop_
_entity_poly.entity_id
_entity_poly.type
_entity_poly.pdbx_seq_one_letter_code
_entity_poly.pdbx_strand_id
1 'polypeptide(L)'
;MLHLTQAHKNAIRGIRKIKYFVARRKFQQARKPYDVRDVIEQYSQGHLNMMVRIKELQRRLDQTLGKPGSHLSIGVKCIPIGTRLYRMEQQINLIDNKVDSILQILNIFMEKGKPSLLKRTQSIEESV
;
A
#
# COMPACT_ATOMS: atom_id res chain seq x y z
N MET A 1 39.25 15.88 -21.21
CA MET A 1 38.19 15.91 -22.23
C MET A 1 37.74 14.48 -22.50
N LEU A 2 36.46 14.15 -22.30
CA LEU A 2 35.91 12.84 -22.64
C LEU A 2 35.93 12.66 -24.17
N HIS A 3 36.99 12.04 -24.69
CA HIS A 3 37.11 11.76 -26.12
C HIS A 3 36.16 10.61 -26.49
N LEU A 4 35.23 10.91 -27.38
CA LEU A 4 34.27 9.92 -27.85
C LEU A 4 34.97 8.91 -28.77
N THR A 5 35.20 7.69 -28.27
CA THR A 5 35.81 6.57 -29.02
C THR A 5 35.09 6.31 -30.34
N GLN A 6 35.80 5.75 -31.33
CA GLN A 6 35.23 5.45 -32.64
C GLN A 6 33.99 4.54 -32.57
N ALA A 7 33.98 3.59 -31.62
CA ALA A 7 32.82 2.74 -31.35
C ALA A 7 31.59 3.56 -30.95
N HIS A 8 31.74 4.54 -30.05
CA HIS A 8 30.65 5.43 -29.63
C HIS A 8 30.14 6.29 -30.80
N LYS A 9 31.03 6.83 -31.64
CA LYS A 9 30.63 7.59 -32.84
C LYS A 9 29.81 6.73 -33.81
N ASN A 10 30.21 5.48 -34.01
CA ASN A 10 29.48 4.53 -34.85
C ASN A 10 28.13 4.13 -34.24
N ALA A 11 28.07 3.91 -32.92
CA ALA A 11 26.83 3.65 -32.20
C ALA A 11 25.83 4.81 -32.35
N ILE A 12 26.29 6.06 -32.19
CA ILE A 12 25.45 7.26 -32.40
C ILE A 12 24.92 7.32 -33.83
N ARG A 13 25.75 7.05 -34.84
CA ARG A 13 25.30 6.99 -36.25
C ARG A 13 24.26 5.90 -36.46
N GLY A 14 24.44 4.73 -35.85
CA GLY A 14 23.48 3.62 -35.89
C GLY A 14 22.13 4.03 -35.29
N ILE A 15 22.13 4.59 -34.07
CA ILE A 15 20.91 5.06 -33.40
C ILE A 15 20.22 6.16 -34.23
N ARG A 16 20.98 7.11 -34.80
CA ARG A 16 20.42 8.16 -35.66
C ARG A 16 19.77 7.60 -36.93
N LYS A 17 20.38 6.61 -37.58
CA LYS A 17 19.78 5.93 -38.74
C LYS A 17 18.47 5.23 -38.37
N ILE A 18 18.43 4.52 -37.23
CA ILE A 18 17.19 3.88 -36.74
C ILE A 18 16.10 4.92 -36.48
N LYS A 19 16.42 5.99 -35.76
CA LYS A 19 15.47 7.10 -35.50
C LYS A 19 14.97 7.74 -36.80
N TYR A 20 15.84 7.94 -37.78
CA TYR A 20 15.46 8.45 -39.10
C TYR A 20 14.48 7.51 -39.82
N PHE A 21 14.73 6.20 -39.83
CA PHE A 21 13.81 5.24 -40.47
C PHE A 21 12.45 5.19 -39.79
N VAL A 22 12.41 5.27 -38.46
CA VAL A 22 11.15 5.37 -37.70
C VAL A 22 10.41 6.66 -38.06
N ALA A 23 11.10 7.80 -38.09
CA ALA A 23 10.51 9.09 -38.46
C ALA A 23 9.99 9.08 -39.91
N ARG A 24 10.76 8.51 -40.85
CA ARG A 24 10.36 8.36 -42.25
C ARG A 24 9.09 7.52 -42.40
N ARG A 25 9.01 6.38 -41.68
CA ARG A 25 7.82 5.53 -41.70
C ARG A 25 6.59 6.23 -41.11
N LYS A 26 6.74 6.91 -39.97
CA LYS A 26 5.66 7.70 -39.35
C LYS A 26 5.19 8.83 -40.26
N PHE A 27 6.10 9.53 -40.92
CA PHE A 27 5.76 10.60 -41.87
C PHE A 27 5.02 10.06 -43.09
N GLN A 28 5.46 8.93 -43.64
CA GLN A 28 4.76 8.27 -44.75
C GLN A 28 3.37 7.76 -44.35
N GLN A 29 3.20 7.25 -43.13
CA GLN A 29 1.90 6.85 -42.59
C GLN A 29 0.97 8.05 -42.40
N ALA A 30 1.47 9.16 -41.83
CA ALA A 30 0.68 10.38 -41.61
C ALA A 30 0.20 11.06 -42.90
N ARG A 31 0.84 10.79 -44.05
CA ARG A 31 0.42 11.29 -45.35
C ARG A 31 -0.73 10.48 -45.97
N LYS A 32 -0.97 9.25 -45.51
CA LYS A 32 -2.07 8.41 -45.99
C LYS A 32 -3.33 8.77 -45.20
N PRO A 33 -4.53 8.76 -45.82
CA PRO A 33 -5.77 8.87 -45.07
C PRO A 33 -5.87 7.74 -44.06
N TYR A 34 -6.45 8.02 -42.89
CA TYR A 34 -6.60 7.04 -41.81
C TYR A 34 -7.37 5.80 -42.28
N ASP A 35 -6.80 4.62 -42.03
CA ASP A 35 -7.39 3.31 -42.30
C ASP A 35 -7.94 2.71 -40.99
N VAL A 36 -8.93 1.80 -41.08
CA VAL A 36 -9.43 1.02 -39.93
C VAL A 36 -8.30 0.32 -39.19
N ARG A 37 -7.22 -0.04 -39.91
CA ARG A 37 -5.99 -0.57 -39.34
C ARG A 37 -5.32 0.39 -38.35
N ASP A 38 -5.32 1.69 -38.61
CA ASP A 38 -4.72 2.68 -37.71
C ASP A 38 -5.51 2.77 -36.39
N VAL A 39 -6.84 2.64 -36.45
CA VAL A 39 -7.71 2.59 -35.27
C VAL A 39 -7.41 1.34 -34.43
N ILE A 40 -7.28 0.17 -35.08
CA ILE A 40 -6.94 -1.09 -34.41
C ILE A 40 -5.55 -1.00 -33.79
N GLU A 41 -4.56 -0.48 -34.52
CA GLU A 41 -3.19 -0.35 -34.03
C GLU A 41 -3.13 0.62 -32.84
N GLN A 42 -3.79 1.77 -32.90
CA GLN A 42 -3.88 2.72 -31.79
C GLN A 42 -4.54 2.10 -30.55
N TYR A 43 -5.66 1.40 -30.73
CA TYR A 43 -6.35 0.72 -29.64
C TYR A 43 -5.46 -0.35 -28.99
N SER A 44 -4.76 -1.16 -29.80
CA SER A 44 -3.85 -2.20 -29.30
C SER A 44 -2.71 -1.64 -28.45
N GLN A 45 -2.11 -0.51 -28.87
CA GLN A 45 -1.06 0.17 -28.11
C GLN A 45 -1.61 0.80 -26.82
N GLY A 46 -2.80 1.41 -26.89
CA GLY A 46 -3.48 1.97 -25.72
C GLY A 46 -3.77 0.90 -24.67
N HIS A 47 -4.30 -0.25 -25.10
CA HIS A 47 -4.56 -1.40 -24.23
C HIS A 47 -3.30 -1.93 -23.56
N LEU A 48 -2.23 -2.13 -24.33
CA LEU A 48 -0.96 -2.61 -23.78
C LEU A 48 -0.39 -1.63 -22.74
N ASN A 49 -0.42 -0.33 -23.03
CA ASN A 49 0.05 0.70 -22.10
C ASN A 49 -0.75 0.70 -20.79
N MET A 50 -2.09 0.59 -20.89
CA MET A 50 -2.95 0.46 -19.70
C MET A 50 -2.62 -0.82 -18.92
N MET A 51 -2.46 -1.96 -19.58
CA MET A 51 -2.14 -3.23 -18.93
C MET A 51 -0.79 -3.19 -18.19
N VAL A 52 0.24 -2.61 -18.79
CA VAL A 52 1.56 -2.44 -18.13
C VAL A 52 1.43 -1.57 -16.88
N ARG A 53 0.66 -0.49 -16.96
CA ARG A 53 0.42 0.41 -15.81
C ARG A 53 -0.36 -0.29 -14.70
N ILE A 54 -1.39 -1.08 -15.04
CA ILE A 54 -2.12 -1.91 -14.08
C ILE A 54 -1.19 -2.91 -13.40
N LYS A 55 -0.34 -3.62 -14.15
CA LYS A 55 0.63 -4.57 -13.59
C LYS A 55 1.63 -3.90 -12.65
N GLU A 56 2.10 -2.70 -12.97
CA GLU A 56 3.01 -1.95 -12.08
C GLU A 56 2.30 -1.52 -10.78
N LEU A 57 1.04 -1.08 -10.87
CA LEU A 57 0.24 -0.77 -9.67
C LEU A 57 0.00 -2.02 -8.82
N GLN A 58 -0.37 -3.15 -9.44
CA GLN A 58 -0.50 -4.44 -8.75
C GLN A 58 0.81 -4.84 -8.07
N ARG A 59 1.96 -4.73 -8.77
CA ARG A 59 3.28 -5.03 -8.20
C ARG A 59 3.59 -4.16 -6.98
N ARG A 60 3.27 -2.87 -7.01
CA ARG A 60 3.47 -1.96 -5.88
C ARG A 60 2.55 -2.33 -4.70
N LEU A 61 1.29 -2.61 -4.97
CA LEU A 61 0.33 -3.05 -3.95
C LEU A 61 0.76 -4.36 -3.30
N ASP A 62 1.17 -5.35 -4.09
CA ASP A 62 1.69 -6.63 -3.61
C ASP A 62 2.91 -6.45 -2.69
N GLN A 63 3.76 -5.45 -2.96
CA GLN A 63 4.90 -5.12 -2.12
C GLN A 63 4.52 -4.41 -0.83
N THR A 64 3.54 -3.51 -0.88
CA THR A 64 3.12 -2.71 0.28
C THR A 64 2.20 -3.47 1.22
N LEU A 65 1.21 -4.19 0.69
CA LEU A 65 0.19 -4.88 1.47
C LEU A 65 0.55 -6.37 1.68
N GLY A 66 1.38 -6.93 0.81
CA GLY A 66 1.65 -8.36 0.78
C GLY A 66 0.59 -9.12 0.00
N LYS A 67 0.96 -10.22 -0.64
CA LYS A 67 -0.02 -11.14 -1.23
C LYS A 67 -0.80 -11.85 -0.12
N PRO A 68 -2.13 -11.99 -0.21
CA PRO A 68 -2.89 -12.81 0.72
C PRO A 68 -2.34 -14.24 0.67
N GLY A 69 -1.73 -14.70 1.78
CA GLY A 69 -1.09 -16.01 1.89
C GLY A 69 0.45 -16.04 1.85
N SER A 70 1.15 -14.93 1.57
CA SER A 70 2.64 -14.88 1.57
C SER A 70 3.26 -14.73 2.96
N HIS A 71 2.52 -15.00 4.03
CA HIS A 71 2.95 -14.76 5.42
C HIS A 71 4.15 -15.64 5.86
N LEU A 72 4.59 -16.61 5.05
CA LEU A 72 5.63 -17.58 5.43
C LEU A 72 6.99 -17.41 4.73
N SER A 73 7.17 -16.50 3.78
CA SER A 73 8.50 -16.32 3.14
C SER A 73 9.40 -15.43 3.98
N ILE A 74 9.99 -15.99 5.03
CA ILE A 74 11.10 -15.42 5.81
C ILE A 74 12.34 -15.43 4.90
N GLY A 75 12.48 -14.39 4.10
CA GLY A 75 13.55 -14.27 3.11
C GLY A 75 13.89 -12.81 2.83
N VAL A 76 14.46 -12.12 3.82
CA VAL A 76 15.28 -10.88 3.74
C VAL A 76 14.70 -9.66 2.99
N LYS A 77 13.50 -9.69 2.42
CA LYS A 77 12.91 -8.52 1.73
C LYS A 77 11.61 -8.11 2.38
N CYS A 78 11.69 -7.00 3.14
CA CYS A 78 10.61 -6.14 3.60
C CYS A 78 9.34 -6.86 4.05
N ILE A 79 9.12 -6.92 5.37
CA ILE A 79 7.80 -7.25 5.92
C ILE A 79 6.82 -6.19 5.39
N PRO A 80 5.77 -6.58 4.62
CA PRO A 80 4.80 -5.62 4.09
C PRO A 80 4.12 -4.84 5.22
N ILE A 81 3.70 -3.62 4.91
CA ILE A 81 2.99 -2.74 5.87
C ILE A 81 1.73 -3.44 6.38
N GLY A 82 1.02 -4.18 5.52
CA GLY A 82 -0.17 -4.96 5.90
C GLY A 82 0.10 -5.92 7.05
N THR A 83 1.15 -6.74 6.96
CA THR A 83 1.54 -7.69 8.02
C THR A 83 1.92 -6.99 9.32
N ARG A 84 2.61 -5.85 9.23
CA ARG A 84 2.98 -5.06 10.42
C ARG A 84 1.75 -4.46 11.10
N LEU A 85 0.81 -3.95 10.31
CA LEU A 85 -0.43 -3.34 10.77
C LEU A 85 -1.34 -4.38 11.42
N TYR A 86 -1.46 -5.57 10.83
CA TYR A 86 -2.20 -6.68 11.43
C TYR A 86 -1.66 -7.11 12.80
N ARG A 87 -0.33 -7.21 12.96
CA ARG A 87 0.28 -7.51 14.26
C ARG A 87 0.01 -6.42 15.29
N MET A 88 0.08 -5.17 14.85
CA MET A 88 -0.22 -4.02 15.71
C MET A 88 -1.69 -4.02 16.15
N GLU A 89 -2.62 -4.32 15.24
CA GLU A 89 -4.05 -4.46 15.53
C GLU A 89 -4.31 -5.56 16.56
N GLN A 90 -3.69 -6.74 16.41
CA GLN A 90 -3.80 -7.80 17.42
C GLN A 90 -3.28 -7.35 18.79
N GLN A 91 -2.15 -6.65 18.83
CA GLN A 91 -1.58 -6.13 20.07
C GLN A 91 -2.49 -5.08 20.72
N ILE A 92 -3.10 -4.18 19.92
CA ILE A 92 -4.05 -3.18 20.41
C ILE A 92 -5.27 -3.88 21.03
N ASN A 93 -5.84 -4.88 20.37
CA ASN A 93 -6.95 -5.66 20.93
C ASN A 93 -6.58 -6.32 22.27
N LEU A 94 -5.36 -6.86 22.40
CA LEU A 94 -4.91 -7.43 23.67
C LEU A 94 -4.76 -6.38 24.78
N ILE A 95 -4.30 -5.18 24.43
CA ILE A 95 -4.22 -4.07 25.37
C ILE A 95 -5.61 -3.64 25.81
N ASP A 96 -6.57 -3.55 24.88
CA ASP A 96 -7.96 -3.17 25.16
C ASP A 96 -8.59 -4.11 26.20
N ASN A 97 -8.47 -5.42 25.98
CA ASN A 97 -8.95 -6.44 26.93
C ASN A 97 -8.28 -6.34 28.31
N LYS A 98 -6.98 -5.99 28.38
CA LYS A 98 -6.28 -5.79 29.65
C LYS A 98 -6.76 -4.53 30.36
N VAL A 99 -7.03 -3.45 29.63
CA VAL A 99 -7.58 -2.21 30.17
C VAL A 99 -8.96 -2.47 30.76
N ASP A 100 -9.83 -3.17 30.04
CA ASP A 100 -11.15 -3.56 30.53
C ASP A 100 -11.07 -4.41 31.81
N SER A 101 -10.13 -5.36 31.86
CA SER A 101 -9.91 -6.18 33.05
C SER A 101 -9.49 -5.33 34.26
N ILE A 102 -8.61 -4.35 34.05
CA ILE A 102 -8.18 -3.42 35.10
C ILE A 102 -9.35 -2.53 35.56
N LEU A 103 -10.16 -2.01 34.64
CA LEU A 103 -11.34 -1.21 34.96
C LEU A 103 -12.36 -2.02 35.78
N GLN A 104 -12.59 -3.28 35.44
CA GLN A 104 -13.45 -4.17 36.22
C GLN A 104 -12.92 -4.37 37.65
N ILE A 105 -11.63 -4.65 37.78
CA ILE A 105 -11.00 -4.81 39.11
C ILE A 105 -11.11 -3.52 39.93
N LEU A 106 -10.79 -2.37 39.34
CA LEU A 106 -10.89 -1.07 40.01
C LEU A 106 -12.34 -0.76 40.43
N ASN A 107 -13.34 -1.04 39.59
CA ASN A 107 -14.74 -0.89 39.96
C ASN A 107 -15.13 -1.80 41.14
N ILE A 108 -14.66 -3.05 41.16
CA ILE A 108 -14.89 -3.96 42.29
C ILE A 108 -14.22 -3.42 43.57
N PHE A 109 -13.00 -2.88 43.48
CA PHE A 109 -12.33 -2.26 44.62
C PHE A 109 -13.05 -1.00 45.11
N MET A 110 -13.57 -0.17 44.21
CA MET A 110 -14.35 1.02 44.55
C MET A 110 -15.69 0.66 45.21
N GLU A 111 -16.38 -0.38 44.72
CA GLU A 111 -17.61 -0.90 45.34
C GLU A 111 -17.34 -1.52 46.72
N LYS A 112 -16.23 -2.26 46.89
CA LYS A 112 -15.79 -2.79 48.19
C LYS A 112 -15.27 -1.71 49.14
N GLY A 113 -14.74 -0.61 48.60
CA GLY A 113 -14.29 0.60 49.31
C GLY A 113 -15.42 1.53 49.77
N LYS A 114 -16.69 1.16 49.54
CA LYS A 114 -17.87 1.75 50.19
C LYS A 114 -18.35 0.94 51.41
N PRO A 115 -17.56 0.67 52.46
CA PRO A 115 -18.16 0.30 53.73
C PRO A 115 -18.71 1.56 54.41
N SER A 116 -20.04 1.65 54.47
CA SER A 116 -20.81 2.34 55.52
C SER A 116 -20.59 3.84 55.76
N LEU A 117 -21.06 4.71 54.86
CA LEU A 117 -21.42 6.10 55.22
C LEU A 117 -22.93 6.39 55.17
N LEU A 118 -23.77 5.39 54.91
CA LEU A 118 -25.23 5.56 54.76
C LEU A 118 -26.08 4.91 55.87
N LYS A 119 -25.47 4.35 56.92
CA LYS A 119 -26.20 3.77 58.07
C LYS A 119 -26.13 4.58 59.37
N ARG A 120 -25.43 5.73 59.39
CA ARG A 120 -25.26 6.53 60.63
C ARG A 120 -26.28 7.65 60.83
N THR A 121 -27.13 7.93 59.84
CA THR A 121 -28.12 9.02 59.92
C THR A 121 -29.51 8.57 60.40
N GLN A 122 -29.78 7.27 60.57
CA GLN A 122 -31.08 6.77 61.06
C GLN A 122 -31.05 6.30 62.52
N SER A 123 -29.92 6.45 63.23
CA SER A 123 -29.80 6.03 64.65
C SER A 123 -29.89 7.20 65.64
N ILE A 124 -30.14 8.43 65.18
CA ILE A 124 -30.16 9.64 66.04
C ILE A 124 -31.60 10.14 66.30
N GLU A 125 -32.63 9.66 65.58
CA GLU A 125 -34.02 10.14 65.76
C GLU A 125 -34.91 9.32 66.73
N GLU A 126 -34.44 8.21 67.34
CA GLU A 126 -35.24 7.42 68.31
C GLU A 126 -34.73 7.52 69.76
N SER A 127 -34.06 8.60 70.16
CA SER A 127 -33.64 8.80 71.57
C SER A 127 -33.80 10.22 72.11
N VAL A 128 -34.83 10.95 71.65
CA VAL A 128 -35.40 12.11 72.37
C VAL A 128 -36.90 11.94 72.46
#